data_AF-A0A412XSK5-F1
#
_entry.id   AF-A0A412XSK5-F1
#
_cell.length_a   1.000
_cell.length_b   1.000
_cell.length_c   1.000
_cell.angle_alpha   90.00
_cell.angle_beta   90.00
_cell.angle_gamma   90.00
#
_symmetry.space_group_name_H-M   'P 1'
#
loop_
_entity.id
_entity.type
_entity.pdbx_description
1 polymer ?
#
loop_
_entity_poly.entity_id
_entity_poly.type
_entity_poly.pdbx_seq_one_letter_code
_entity_poly.pdbx_strand_id
1 'polypeptide(L)'
;MKFKTGLVSLLVVCGACSQATKETDVVKDSFDFAGQQLKYAFTQIDSAKASMPEEQLKRKLVSPRTIEDNGALRLVASRDWTSGFFPGELWYMYEYTQDDFWKKQAQAFTANIEDQKTNGGTHDMGFKMYCSFGNGYRLTNDANYKDILLESAATLITRYKPTIGCIRSWDHSRDKWQCPVIIDNMMNLELLYWAFKETGDSVYYNIANTHARTTMKNHFRDNYSSYHVIDYDTITGDVLHKHTHQGYNHESAWSRGQAWGLYGYTMCYRETKLPEFLSQAENIANYIFTNPTMPEDMVAYWDFDAPGIPNEPRDVSAAAVMACAMYELSMYNQEKAALYKKWADTIVESLSKNYRAQLDGDRGFLLLHSTGAHNFERDVPLVYADYYFLEALLKKAKLEKEGTAIL
;
A
#
# COMPACT_ATOMS: atom_id res chain seq x y z
N MET A 1 0.33 33.58 82.61
CA MET A 1 0.18 33.90 81.17
C MET A 1 1.13 33.04 80.34
N LYS A 2 0.66 31.89 79.83
CA LYS A 2 1.27 31.15 78.70
C LYS A 2 0.14 30.39 78.00
N PHE A 3 -0.43 30.99 76.96
CA PHE A 3 -1.35 30.31 76.04
C PHE A 3 -0.52 29.47 75.07
N LYS A 4 -0.79 28.16 75.00
CA LYS A 4 -0.33 27.29 73.91
C LYS A 4 -1.47 27.18 72.91
N THR A 5 -1.28 27.77 71.74
CA THR A 5 -2.12 27.60 70.55
C THR A 5 -1.87 26.23 69.93
N GLY A 6 -2.92 25.42 69.82
CA GLY A 6 -2.92 24.17 69.05
C GLY A 6 -3.28 24.47 67.60
N LEU A 7 -2.39 24.09 66.68
CA LEU A 7 -2.58 24.22 65.23
C LEU A 7 -3.43 23.05 64.74
N VAL A 8 -4.65 23.31 64.28
CA VAL A 8 -5.51 22.32 63.60
C VAL A 8 -5.09 22.28 62.13
N SER A 9 -4.51 21.17 61.69
CA SER A 9 -4.20 20.92 60.27
C SER A 9 -5.44 20.37 59.57
N LEU A 10 -5.99 21.14 58.63
CA LEU A 10 -7.10 20.74 57.77
C LEU A 10 -6.54 19.92 56.60
N LEU A 11 -6.78 18.60 56.60
CA LEU A 11 -6.46 17.72 55.48
C LEU A 11 -7.53 17.90 54.38
N VAL A 12 -7.17 18.65 53.33
CA VAL A 12 -7.95 18.72 52.09
C VAL A 12 -7.59 17.51 51.24
N VAL A 13 -8.47 16.52 51.17
CA VAL A 13 -8.37 15.41 50.22
C VAL A 13 -8.94 15.91 48.89
N CYS A 14 -8.06 16.35 47.98
CA CYS A 14 -8.43 16.56 46.58
C CYS A 14 -8.59 15.19 45.90
N GLY A 15 -9.84 14.77 45.71
CA GLY A 15 -10.17 13.65 44.83
C GLY A 15 -9.87 14.04 43.39
N ALA A 16 -8.74 13.57 42.85
CA ALA A 16 -8.48 13.63 41.43
C ALA A 16 -9.41 12.64 40.72
N CYS A 17 -10.49 13.15 40.13
CA CYS A 17 -11.25 12.41 39.13
C CYS A 17 -10.33 12.15 37.94
N SER A 18 -9.75 10.95 37.85
CA SER A 18 -9.18 10.44 36.61
C SER A 18 -10.32 10.31 35.60
N GLN A 19 -10.47 11.29 34.72
CA GLN A 19 -11.19 11.08 33.47
C GLN A 19 -10.37 10.06 32.69
N ALA A 20 -10.80 8.80 32.75
CA ALA A 20 -10.37 7.80 31.80
C ALA A 20 -10.79 8.31 30.41
N THR A 21 -9.83 8.81 29.63
CA THR A 21 -10.03 9.03 28.20
C THR A 21 -10.49 7.71 27.62
N LYS A 22 -11.73 7.67 27.14
CA LYS A 22 -12.29 6.51 26.46
C LYS A 22 -11.38 6.25 25.25
N GLU A 23 -10.62 5.17 25.30
CA GLU A 23 -9.75 4.76 24.21
C GLU A 23 -10.65 4.63 22.97
N THR A 24 -10.37 5.43 21.94
CA THR A 24 -11.21 5.48 20.74
C THR A 24 -10.85 4.27 19.90
N ASP A 25 -11.85 3.47 19.53
CA ASP A 25 -11.66 2.36 18.59
C ASP A 25 -11.23 2.95 17.23
N VAL A 26 -9.92 2.89 16.97
CA VAL A 26 -9.29 3.47 15.78
C VAL A 26 -9.84 2.89 14.48
N VAL A 27 -10.27 1.62 14.49
CA VAL A 27 -10.86 0.96 13.33
C VAL A 27 -12.22 1.59 13.05
N LYS A 28 -13.10 1.58 14.05
CA LYS A 28 -14.45 2.12 13.88
C LYS A 28 -14.43 3.61 13.53
N ASP A 29 -13.65 4.40 14.25
CA ASP A 29 -13.51 5.83 14.01
C ASP A 29 -13.00 6.13 12.58
N SER A 30 -11.99 5.39 12.12
CA SER A 30 -11.44 5.60 10.78
C SER A 30 -12.40 5.18 9.67
N PHE A 31 -13.17 4.11 9.84
CA PHE A 31 -14.18 3.70 8.86
C PHE A 31 -15.40 4.64 8.84
N ASP A 32 -15.83 5.15 10.00
CA ASP A 32 -16.90 6.16 10.07
C ASP A 32 -16.47 7.47 9.38
N PHE A 33 -15.21 7.87 9.55
CA PHE A 33 -14.60 9.00 8.83
C PHE A 33 -14.53 8.71 7.32
N ALA A 34 -13.96 7.57 6.93
CA ALA A 34 -13.80 7.20 5.52
C ALA A 34 -15.15 7.12 4.80
N GLY A 35 -16.20 6.63 5.47
CA GLY A 35 -17.54 6.58 4.89
C GLY A 35 -18.14 7.94 4.57
N GLN A 36 -17.81 8.98 5.34
CA GLN A 36 -18.22 10.36 5.05
C GLN A 36 -17.31 10.96 3.96
N GLN A 37 -16.01 10.79 4.11
CA GLN A 37 -15.00 11.37 3.24
C GLN A 37 -15.06 10.84 1.81
N LEU A 38 -15.29 9.54 1.62
CA LEU A 38 -15.46 8.93 0.29
C LEU A 38 -16.80 9.31 -0.37
N LYS A 39 -17.86 9.56 0.43
CA LYS A 39 -19.10 10.14 -0.12
C LYS A 39 -18.87 11.55 -0.63
N TYR A 40 -18.07 12.35 0.08
CA TYR A 40 -17.61 13.63 -0.41
C TYR A 40 -16.73 13.48 -1.66
N ALA A 41 -15.82 12.50 -1.71
CA ALA A 41 -14.97 12.23 -2.86
C ALA A 41 -15.78 12.02 -4.15
N PHE A 42 -16.91 11.31 -4.10
CA PHE A 42 -17.80 11.17 -5.27
C PHE A 42 -18.25 12.52 -5.82
N THR A 43 -18.64 13.46 -4.95
CA THR A 43 -19.03 14.81 -5.38
C THR A 43 -17.87 15.58 -6.02
N GLN A 44 -16.65 15.37 -5.52
CA GLN A 44 -15.45 16.02 -6.05
C GLN A 44 -15.03 15.43 -7.40
N ILE A 45 -15.17 14.11 -7.58
CA ILE A 45 -14.96 13.43 -8.85
C ILE A 45 -15.95 13.93 -9.91
N ASP A 46 -17.24 14.04 -9.56
CA ASP A 46 -18.27 14.53 -10.47
C ASP A 46 -18.04 16.00 -10.86
N SER A 47 -17.68 16.85 -9.88
CA SER A 47 -17.33 18.26 -10.10
C SER A 47 -16.08 18.42 -10.99
N ALA A 48 -15.05 17.61 -10.74
CA ALA A 48 -13.84 17.60 -11.56
C ALA A 48 -14.16 17.20 -13.01
N LYS A 49 -14.97 16.15 -13.22
CA LYS A 49 -15.39 15.74 -14.57
C LYS A 49 -16.25 16.80 -15.26
N ALA A 50 -17.17 17.44 -14.54
CA ALA A 50 -18.06 18.47 -15.11
C ALA A 50 -17.31 19.74 -15.55
N SER A 51 -16.15 20.02 -14.96
CA SER A 51 -15.31 21.17 -15.30
C SER A 51 -14.24 20.88 -16.36
N MET A 52 -14.08 19.62 -16.76
CA MET A 52 -13.06 19.21 -17.75
C MET A 52 -13.48 19.53 -19.19
N PRO A 53 -12.53 19.96 -20.05
CA PRO A 53 -12.77 20.03 -21.49
C PRO A 53 -13.15 18.67 -22.07
N GLU A 54 -13.98 18.66 -23.12
CA GLU A 54 -14.48 17.44 -23.77
C GLU A 54 -13.35 16.47 -24.18
N GLU A 55 -12.23 17.01 -24.65
CA GLU A 55 -11.04 16.21 -25.03
C GLU A 55 -10.43 15.43 -23.85
N GLN A 56 -10.54 15.94 -22.63
CA GLN A 56 -10.08 15.22 -21.44
C GLN A 56 -11.08 14.13 -21.02
N LEU A 57 -12.38 14.36 -21.21
CA LEU A 57 -13.42 13.34 -20.94
C LEU A 57 -13.25 12.11 -21.85
N LYS A 58 -12.80 12.29 -23.09
CA LYS A 58 -12.47 11.20 -24.03
C LYS A 58 -11.37 10.26 -23.51
N ARG A 59 -10.57 10.68 -22.53
CA ARG A 59 -9.51 9.85 -21.92
C ARG A 59 -10.04 8.79 -20.95
N LYS A 60 -11.36 8.73 -20.71
CA LYS A 60 -12.02 7.78 -19.80
C LYS A 60 -11.36 7.81 -18.42
N LEU A 61 -11.45 8.95 -17.75
CA LEU A 61 -10.89 9.14 -16.41
C LEU A 61 -11.76 8.41 -15.38
N VAL A 62 -11.18 7.39 -14.72
CA VAL A 62 -11.90 6.40 -13.93
C VAL A 62 -11.72 6.56 -12.42
N SER A 63 -10.56 7.02 -11.97
CA SER A 63 -10.20 7.02 -10.55
C SER A 63 -9.48 8.31 -10.14
N PRO A 64 -9.66 8.80 -8.90
CA PRO A 64 -8.79 9.82 -8.33
C PRO A 64 -7.39 9.25 -8.09
N ARG A 65 -6.38 10.12 -8.14
CA ARG A 65 -4.98 9.75 -7.87
C ARG A 65 -4.35 10.59 -6.78
N THR A 66 -4.46 11.92 -6.91
CA THR A 66 -3.83 12.89 -6.01
C THR A 66 -4.49 14.28 -6.19
N ILE A 67 -3.97 15.28 -5.49
CA ILE A 67 -4.27 16.70 -5.68
C ILE A 67 -3.05 17.36 -6.32
N GLU A 68 -3.27 18.13 -7.40
CA GLU A 68 -2.23 18.91 -8.08
C GLU A 68 -1.85 20.16 -7.26
N ASP A 69 -0.69 20.77 -7.54
CA ASP A 69 -0.20 21.98 -6.83
C ASP A 69 -1.20 23.16 -6.82
N ASN A 70 -2.10 23.22 -7.81
CA ASN A 70 -3.15 24.23 -7.90
C ASN A 70 -4.45 23.87 -7.13
N GLY A 71 -4.45 22.78 -6.37
CA GLY A 71 -5.59 22.29 -5.60
C GLY A 71 -6.65 21.53 -6.41
N ALA A 72 -6.40 21.26 -7.69
CA ALA A 72 -7.30 20.48 -8.53
C ALA A 72 -7.17 18.97 -8.25
N LEU A 73 -8.30 18.26 -8.31
CA LEU A 73 -8.32 16.80 -8.21
C LEU A 73 -7.76 16.18 -9.50
N ARG A 74 -6.68 15.42 -9.39
CA ARG A 74 -6.14 14.64 -10.52
C ARG A 74 -6.91 13.33 -10.64
N LEU A 75 -7.63 13.17 -11.75
CA LEU A 75 -8.19 11.89 -12.15
C LEU A 75 -7.30 11.21 -13.18
N VAL A 76 -7.28 9.87 -13.18
CA VAL A 76 -6.48 9.06 -14.09
C VAL A 76 -7.34 8.18 -14.99
N ALA A 77 -6.83 7.90 -16.20
CA ALA A 77 -7.43 6.95 -17.12
C ALA A 77 -7.25 5.51 -16.61
N SER A 78 -8.06 4.58 -17.12
CA SER A 78 -7.95 3.15 -16.74
C SER A 78 -6.56 2.56 -16.98
N ARG A 79 -5.78 3.08 -17.93
CA ARG A 79 -4.41 2.61 -18.18
C ARG A 79 -3.40 2.93 -17.07
N ASP A 80 -3.65 3.93 -16.24
CA ASP A 80 -2.74 4.34 -15.17
C ASP A 80 -2.59 3.20 -14.14
N TRP A 81 -1.40 3.05 -13.56
CA TRP A 81 -1.10 1.99 -12.61
C TRP A 81 -1.93 2.12 -11.32
N THR A 82 -2.37 3.34 -10.98
CA THR A 82 -3.16 3.59 -9.76
C THR A 82 -4.66 3.39 -9.94
N SER A 83 -5.14 3.00 -11.14
CA SER A 83 -6.57 3.00 -11.44
C SER A 83 -7.39 2.01 -10.60
N GLY A 84 -6.75 0.96 -10.08
CA GLY A 84 -7.40 -0.11 -9.31
C GLY A 84 -7.56 0.17 -7.81
N PHE A 85 -6.89 1.17 -7.25
CA PHE A 85 -6.90 1.41 -5.80
C PHE A 85 -8.22 1.99 -5.31
N PHE A 86 -8.74 3.04 -5.95
CA PHE A 86 -10.03 3.64 -5.55
C PHE A 86 -11.21 2.64 -5.56
N PRO A 87 -11.48 1.86 -6.62
CA PRO A 87 -12.50 0.81 -6.53
C PRO A 87 -12.19 -0.23 -5.44
N GLY A 88 -10.92 -0.49 -5.15
CA GLY A 88 -10.48 -1.33 -4.04
C GLY A 88 -10.86 -0.76 -2.66
N GLU A 89 -10.69 0.54 -2.44
CA GLU A 89 -11.16 1.23 -1.22
C GLU A 89 -12.67 1.02 -1.02
N LEU A 90 -13.45 1.14 -2.09
CA LEU A 90 -14.90 0.95 -2.05
C LEU A 90 -15.29 -0.50 -1.71
N TRP A 91 -14.52 -1.48 -2.18
CA TRP A 91 -14.69 -2.87 -1.78
C TRP A 91 -14.37 -3.08 -0.30
N TYR A 92 -13.30 -2.46 0.23
CA TYR A 92 -12.99 -2.51 1.66
C TYR A 92 -14.06 -1.81 2.52
N MET A 93 -14.65 -0.71 2.04
CA MET A 93 -15.81 -0.11 2.68
C MET A 93 -16.99 -1.07 2.73
N TYR A 94 -17.28 -1.80 1.64
CA TYR A 94 -18.34 -2.82 1.64
C TYR A 94 -18.03 -3.96 2.62
N GLU A 95 -16.80 -4.47 2.62
CA GLU A 95 -16.36 -5.53 3.52
C GLU A 95 -16.54 -5.15 5.00
N TYR A 96 -16.18 -3.93 5.37
CA TYR A 96 -16.33 -3.46 6.73
C TYR A 96 -17.80 -3.18 7.11
N THR A 97 -18.51 -2.43 6.28
CA THR A 97 -19.85 -1.90 6.62
C THR A 97 -20.99 -2.87 6.33
N GLN A 98 -20.79 -3.80 5.40
CA GLN A 98 -21.82 -4.65 4.80
C GLN A 98 -22.99 -3.86 4.17
N ASP A 99 -22.77 -2.59 3.81
CA ASP A 99 -23.76 -1.72 3.19
C ASP A 99 -23.69 -1.81 1.64
N ASP A 100 -24.80 -2.21 1.04
CA ASP A 100 -24.98 -2.35 -0.42
C ASP A 100 -24.74 -1.06 -1.21
N PHE A 101 -24.80 0.11 -0.56
CA PHE A 101 -24.34 1.36 -1.18
C PHE A 101 -22.89 1.23 -1.67
N TRP A 102 -21.98 0.79 -0.80
CA TRP A 102 -20.56 0.66 -1.14
C TRP A 102 -20.34 -0.41 -2.20
N LYS A 103 -21.04 -1.54 -2.09
CA LYS A 103 -21.00 -2.60 -3.11
C LYS A 103 -21.33 -2.07 -4.50
N LYS A 104 -22.42 -1.30 -4.65
CA LYS A 104 -22.84 -0.74 -5.93
C LYS A 104 -21.82 0.26 -6.49
N GLN A 105 -21.25 1.12 -5.63
CA GLN A 105 -20.20 2.05 -6.06
C GLN A 105 -18.93 1.29 -6.47
N ALA A 106 -18.49 0.29 -5.69
CA ALA A 106 -17.34 -0.54 -6.00
C ALA A 106 -17.49 -1.27 -7.33
N GLN A 107 -18.66 -1.86 -7.61
CA GLN A 107 -18.98 -2.49 -8.90
C GLN A 107 -18.89 -1.49 -10.06
N ALA A 108 -19.47 -0.29 -9.91
CA ALA A 108 -19.47 0.73 -10.96
C ALA A 108 -18.06 1.24 -11.30
N PHE A 109 -17.23 1.54 -10.29
CA PHE A 109 -15.85 1.97 -10.51
C PHE A 109 -14.95 0.83 -11.02
N THR A 110 -15.16 -0.40 -10.55
CA THR A 110 -14.43 -1.60 -11.04
C THR A 110 -14.74 -1.88 -12.51
N ALA A 111 -15.99 -1.76 -12.95
CA ALA A 111 -16.35 -2.01 -14.35
C ALA A 111 -15.60 -1.09 -15.35
N ASN A 112 -15.26 0.13 -14.93
CA ASN A 112 -14.62 1.12 -15.81
C ASN A 112 -13.17 0.77 -16.19
N ILE A 113 -12.53 -0.18 -15.50
CA ILE A 113 -11.14 -0.61 -15.72
C ILE A 113 -11.03 -1.99 -16.37
N GLU A 114 -12.13 -2.63 -16.74
CA GLU A 114 -12.12 -3.97 -17.36
C GLU A 114 -11.24 -4.04 -18.61
N ASP A 115 -11.20 -2.96 -19.41
CA ASP A 115 -10.42 -2.87 -20.64
C ASP A 115 -8.90 -3.03 -20.43
N GLN A 116 -8.45 -3.06 -19.18
CA GLN A 116 -7.04 -3.26 -18.83
C GLN A 116 -6.64 -4.71 -18.68
N LYS A 117 -7.59 -5.67 -18.65
CA LYS A 117 -7.28 -7.10 -18.50
C LYS A 117 -6.31 -7.64 -19.57
N THR A 118 -6.25 -7.00 -20.73
CA THR A 118 -5.33 -7.32 -21.84
C THR A 118 -4.16 -6.32 -22.00
N ASN A 119 -3.88 -5.49 -21.00
CA ASN A 119 -2.79 -4.51 -21.06
C ASN A 119 -1.42 -5.16 -20.80
N GLY A 120 -0.89 -5.87 -21.80
CA GLY A 120 0.42 -6.52 -21.76
C GLY A 120 1.63 -5.57 -21.76
N GLY A 121 1.43 -4.26 -21.69
CA GLY A 121 2.50 -3.24 -21.71
C GLY A 121 3.06 -2.86 -20.33
N THR A 122 2.47 -3.39 -19.24
CA THR A 122 2.87 -3.10 -17.86
C THR A 122 2.84 -4.33 -16.97
N HIS A 123 3.65 -4.34 -15.91
CA HIS A 123 3.54 -5.32 -14.83
C HIS A 123 2.44 -5.00 -13.81
N ASP A 124 1.90 -3.78 -13.80
CA ASP A 124 0.93 -3.26 -12.82
C ASP A 124 -0.47 -3.91 -12.92
N MET A 125 -0.56 -5.09 -13.52
CA MET A 125 -1.80 -5.84 -13.67
C MET A 125 -2.36 -6.28 -12.30
N GLY A 126 -1.50 -6.57 -11.32
CA GLY A 126 -1.94 -6.86 -9.95
C GLY A 126 -2.57 -5.63 -9.30
N PHE A 127 -1.88 -4.49 -9.29
CA PHE A 127 -2.45 -3.25 -8.74
C PHE A 127 -3.75 -2.81 -9.42
N LYS A 128 -3.83 -2.95 -10.74
CA LYS A 128 -5.01 -2.51 -11.47
C LYS A 128 -6.16 -3.49 -11.33
N MET A 129 -5.91 -4.78 -11.57
CA MET A 129 -6.95 -5.79 -11.71
C MET A 129 -7.23 -6.52 -10.40
N TYR A 130 -6.19 -6.86 -9.63
CA TYR A 130 -6.35 -7.65 -8.41
C TYR A 130 -6.85 -6.80 -7.23
N CYS A 131 -6.40 -5.55 -7.08
CA CYS A 131 -6.94 -4.64 -6.06
C CYS A 131 -8.42 -4.28 -6.30
N SER A 132 -8.92 -4.42 -7.53
CA SER A 132 -10.29 -4.09 -7.92
C SER A 132 -11.17 -5.32 -8.12
N PHE A 133 -11.02 -6.02 -9.26
CA PHE A 133 -11.75 -7.25 -9.58
C PHE A 133 -11.41 -8.38 -8.61
N GLY A 134 -10.18 -8.45 -8.10
CA GLY A 134 -9.78 -9.47 -7.11
C GLY A 134 -10.57 -9.33 -5.81
N ASN A 135 -10.65 -8.10 -5.27
CA ASN A 135 -11.52 -7.80 -4.13
C ASN A 135 -13.01 -8.04 -4.45
N GLY A 136 -13.46 -7.63 -5.64
CA GLY A 136 -14.83 -7.90 -6.09
C GLY A 136 -15.17 -9.39 -6.14
N TYR A 137 -14.29 -10.24 -6.68
CA TYR A 137 -14.47 -11.68 -6.72
C TYR A 137 -14.46 -12.29 -5.31
N ARG A 138 -13.48 -11.90 -4.47
CA ARG A 138 -13.38 -12.36 -3.08
C ARG A 138 -14.66 -12.12 -2.28
N LEU A 139 -15.31 -10.97 -2.48
CA LEU A 139 -16.47 -10.55 -1.69
C LEU A 139 -17.82 -10.94 -2.30
N THR A 140 -17.89 -11.23 -3.60
CA THR A 140 -19.17 -11.51 -4.28
C THR A 140 -19.24 -12.87 -4.97
N ASN A 141 -18.11 -13.54 -5.16
CA ASN A 141 -17.98 -14.78 -5.93
C ASN A 141 -18.55 -14.66 -7.36
N ASP A 142 -18.49 -13.46 -7.96
CA ASP A 142 -18.94 -13.21 -9.33
C ASP A 142 -18.00 -13.89 -10.34
N ALA A 143 -18.53 -14.87 -11.09
CA ALA A 143 -17.78 -15.64 -12.07
C ALA A 143 -17.22 -14.77 -13.21
N ASN A 144 -17.85 -13.65 -13.55
CA ASN A 144 -17.30 -12.75 -14.58
C ASN A 144 -15.99 -12.10 -14.11
N TYR A 145 -15.88 -11.75 -12.82
CA TYR A 145 -14.64 -11.22 -12.25
C TYR A 145 -13.53 -12.25 -12.28
N LYS A 146 -13.84 -13.52 -12.01
CA LYS A 146 -12.89 -14.63 -12.14
C LYS A 146 -12.33 -14.73 -13.55
N ASP A 147 -13.18 -14.72 -14.57
CA ASP A 147 -12.73 -14.83 -15.97
C ASP A 147 -11.83 -13.65 -16.37
N ILE A 148 -12.20 -12.43 -15.96
CA ILE A 148 -11.38 -11.21 -16.18
C ILE A 148 -10.01 -11.33 -15.50
N LEU A 149 -9.95 -11.85 -14.28
CA LEU A 149 -8.70 -12.00 -13.54
C LEU A 149 -7.80 -13.07 -14.14
N LEU A 150 -8.36 -14.19 -14.62
CA LEU A 150 -7.59 -15.23 -15.32
C LEU A 150 -7.00 -14.70 -16.63
N GLU A 151 -7.76 -13.91 -17.40
CA GLU A 151 -7.23 -13.23 -18.59
C GLU A 151 -6.14 -12.20 -18.24
N SER A 152 -6.30 -11.51 -17.11
CA SER A 152 -5.30 -10.57 -16.58
C SER A 152 -4.00 -11.28 -16.17
N ALA A 153 -4.09 -12.42 -15.51
CA ALA A 153 -2.95 -13.24 -15.13
C ALA A 153 -2.22 -13.81 -16.37
N ALA A 154 -2.97 -14.31 -17.34
CA ALA A 154 -2.44 -14.77 -18.64
C ALA A 154 -1.71 -13.64 -19.37
N THR A 155 -2.27 -12.43 -19.35
CA THR A 155 -1.65 -11.23 -19.92
C THR A 155 -0.35 -10.87 -19.19
N LEU A 156 -0.35 -10.87 -17.86
CA LEU A 156 0.83 -10.52 -17.05
C LEU A 156 2.01 -11.45 -17.34
N ILE A 157 1.78 -12.76 -17.44
CA ILE A 157 2.87 -13.72 -17.70
C ILE A 157 3.50 -13.59 -19.10
N THR A 158 2.85 -12.94 -20.07
CA THR A 158 3.48 -12.63 -21.37
C THR A 158 4.71 -11.72 -21.24
N ARG A 159 4.82 -10.99 -20.12
CA ARG A 159 5.95 -10.11 -19.81
C ARG A 159 7.11 -10.85 -19.14
N TYR A 160 6.94 -12.11 -18.74
CA TYR A 160 8.00 -12.93 -18.18
C TYR A 160 9.13 -13.15 -19.20
N LYS A 161 10.38 -13.05 -18.72
CA LYS A 161 11.60 -13.26 -19.48
C LYS A 161 12.33 -14.48 -18.91
N PRO A 162 12.16 -15.67 -19.50
CA PRO A 162 12.73 -16.91 -18.96
C PRO A 162 14.25 -16.85 -18.72
N THR A 163 15.01 -16.21 -19.60
CA THR A 163 16.47 -16.04 -19.47
C THR A 163 16.86 -15.25 -18.22
N ILE A 164 16.03 -14.29 -17.81
CA ILE A 164 16.28 -13.44 -16.63
C ILE A 164 15.64 -14.06 -15.39
N GLY A 165 14.50 -14.74 -15.54
CA GLY A 165 13.70 -15.22 -14.42
C GLY A 165 12.75 -14.16 -13.84
N CYS A 166 12.51 -13.05 -14.55
CA CYS A 166 11.65 -11.95 -14.08
C CYS A 166 10.58 -11.54 -15.09
N ILE A 167 9.50 -10.94 -14.55
CA ILE A 167 8.53 -10.14 -15.30
C ILE A 167 9.14 -8.76 -15.56
N ARG A 168 9.14 -8.33 -16.82
CA ARG A 168 9.60 -6.98 -17.21
C ARG A 168 8.61 -5.91 -16.72
N SER A 169 9.08 -4.88 -16.04
CA SER A 169 8.20 -3.89 -15.41
C SER A 169 7.51 -2.97 -16.41
N TRP A 170 8.23 -2.36 -17.33
CA TRP A 170 7.68 -1.44 -18.35
C TRP A 170 8.45 -1.47 -19.66
N ASP A 171 7.87 -0.85 -20.69
CA ASP A 171 8.44 -0.82 -22.05
C ASP A 171 8.98 0.55 -22.51
N HIS A 172 8.85 1.59 -21.67
CA HIS A 172 9.40 2.93 -21.93
C HIS A 172 10.87 3.07 -21.47
N SER A 173 11.48 4.23 -21.78
CA SER A 173 12.87 4.56 -21.38
C SER A 173 13.90 3.52 -21.85
N ARG A 174 13.74 3.02 -23.08
CA ARG A 174 14.63 2.00 -23.69
C ARG A 174 16.03 2.52 -23.99
N ASP A 175 16.20 3.84 -24.00
CA ASP A 175 17.50 4.52 -24.00
C ASP A 175 18.27 4.32 -22.70
N LYS A 176 17.58 3.99 -21.59
CA LYS A 176 18.17 3.80 -20.27
C LYS A 176 18.29 2.33 -19.87
N TRP A 177 17.30 1.51 -20.22
CA TRP A 177 17.19 0.15 -19.72
C TRP A 177 16.75 -0.82 -20.81
N GLN A 178 17.39 -1.99 -20.87
CA GLN A 178 17.00 -3.06 -21.77
C GLN A 178 15.78 -3.82 -21.23
N CYS A 179 15.84 -4.27 -19.98
CA CYS A 179 14.80 -5.02 -19.29
C CYS A 179 14.72 -4.58 -17.82
N PRO A 180 14.08 -3.44 -17.53
CA PRO A 180 13.93 -2.94 -16.17
C PRO A 180 12.96 -3.81 -15.38
N VAL A 181 13.36 -4.15 -14.16
CA VAL A 181 12.54 -4.81 -13.13
C VAL A 181 12.55 -3.95 -11.87
N ILE A 182 11.39 -3.54 -11.39
CA ILE A 182 11.25 -2.72 -10.18
C ILE A 182 10.74 -3.52 -8.98
N ILE A 183 11.07 -3.06 -7.78
CA ILE A 183 10.68 -3.75 -6.54
C ILE A 183 9.16 -3.83 -6.35
N ASP A 184 8.40 -2.87 -6.87
CA ASP A 184 6.93 -2.80 -6.89
C ASP A 184 6.32 -4.01 -7.61
N ASN A 185 7.08 -4.63 -8.53
CA ASN A 185 6.64 -5.83 -9.26
C ASN A 185 6.35 -7.01 -8.31
N MET A 186 6.93 -7.01 -7.10
CA MET A 186 6.62 -8.01 -6.06
C MET A 186 5.14 -8.01 -5.66
N MET A 187 4.50 -6.84 -5.61
CA MET A 187 3.09 -6.73 -5.25
C MET A 187 2.16 -7.31 -6.31
N ASN A 188 2.63 -7.37 -7.57
CA ASN A 188 1.85 -7.85 -8.69
C ASN A 188 1.86 -9.39 -8.82
N LEU A 189 2.70 -10.08 -8.05
CA LEU A 189 2.77 -11.55 -8.08
C LEU A 189 1.58 -12.22 -7.41
N GLU A 190 0.85 -11.49 -6.55
CA GLU A 190 -0.33 -12.02 -5.85
C GLU A 190 -1.41 -12.49 -6.83
N LEU A 191 -1.58 -11.77 -7.95
CA LEU A 191 -2.48 -12.16 -9.04
C LEU A 191 -2.10 -13.54 -9.61
N LEU A 192 -0.80 -13.84 -9.72
CA LEU A 192 -0.31 -15.11 -10.25
C LEU A 192 -0.49 -16.25 -9.23
N TYR A 193 -0.21 -16.00 -7.96
CA TYR A 193 -0.50 -16.99 -6.91
C TYR A 193 -1.99 -17.30 -6.80
N TRP A 194 -2.86 -16.28 -6.94
CA TRP A 194 -4.30 -16.48 -7.04
C TRP A 194 -4.68 -17.34 -8.26
N ALA A 195 -4.16 -17.01 -9.44
CA ALA A 195 -4.44 -17.77 -10.67
C ALA A 195 -4.01 -19.23 -10.55
N PHE A 196 -2.87 -19.51 -9.89
CA PHE A 196 -2.46 -20.87 -9.58
C PHE A 196 -3.46 -21.60 -8.67
N LYS A 197 -3.89 -20.98 -7.56
CA LYS A 197 -4.88 -21.58 -6.64
C LYS A 197 -6.20 -21.89 -7.35
N GLU A 198 -6.61 -21.03 -8.28
CA GLU A 198 -7.88 -21.14 -8.98
C GLU A 198 -7.85 -22.17 -10.13
N THR A 199 -6.71 -22.33 -10.82
CA THR A 199 -6.62 -23.17 -12.03
C THR A 199 -5.84 -24.47 -11.83
N GLY A 200 -4.95 -24.53 -10.83
CA GLY A 200 -3.95 -25.58 -10.70
C GLY A 200 -2.79 -25.49 -11.70
N ASP A 201 -2.75 -24.48 -12.58
CA ASP A 201 -1.68 -24.34 -13.56
C ASP A 201 -0.40 -23.81 -12.91
N SER A 202 0.56 -24.72 -12.73
CA SER A 202 1.85 -24.44 -12.10
C SER A 202 2.68 -23.35 -12.79
N VAL A 203 2.37 -22.96 -14.04
CA VAL A 203 3.10 -21.89 -14.73
C VAL A 203 3.08 -20.58 -13.93
N TYR A 204 1.93 -20.25 -13.34
CA TYR A 204 1.77 -19.02 -12.57
C TYR A 204 2.59 -19.04 -11.28
N TYR A 205 2.55 -20.15 -10.55
CA TYR A 205 3.34 -20.37 -9.33
C TYR A 205 4.85 -20.34 -9.61
N ASN A 206 5.29 -21.04 -10.65
CA ASN A 206 6.69 -21.12 -11.03
C ASN A 206 7.26 -19.76 -11.46
N ILE A 207 6.51 -19.00 -12.25
CA ILE A 207 6.90 -17.65 -12.66
C ILE A 207 6.98 -16.71 -11.44
N ALA A 208 5.96 -16.70 -10.57
CA ALA A 208 5.95 -15.86 -9.39
C ALA A 208 7.13 -16.17 -8.45
N ASN A 209 7.39 -17.44 -8.15
CA ASN A 209 8.51 -17.85 -7.30
C ASN A 209 9.87 -17.53 -7.92
N THR A 210 10.02 -17.75 -9.23
CA THR A 210 11.29 -17.46 -9.92
C THR A 210 11.56 -15.96 -9.92
N HIS A 211 10.53 -15.14 -10.15
CA HIS A 211 10.65 -13.69 -10.03
C HIS A 211 11.04 -13.28 -8.61
N ALA A 212 10.33 -13.75 -7.59
CA ALA A 212 10.62 -13.43 -6.20
C ALA A 212 12.05 -13.81 -5.80
N ARG A 213 12.56 -14.99 -6.19
CA ARG A 213 13.94 -15.40 -5.91
C ARG A 213 14.98 -14.57 -6.67
N THR A 214 14.69 -14.20 -7.92
CA THR A 214 15.59 -13.35 -8.72
C THR A 214 15.66 -11.93 -8.16
N THR A 215 14.51 -11.37 -7.76
CA THR A 215 14.43 -10.10 -7.06
C THR A 215 15.20 -10.15 -5.73
N MET A 216 15.05 -11.23 -4.95
CA MET A 216 15.78 -11.40 -3.68
C MET A 216 17.29 -11.34 -3.88
N LYS A 217 17.79 -11.99 -4.94
CA LYS A 217 19.21 -12.04 -5.28
C LYS A 217 19.77 -10.68 -5.70
N ASN A 218 19.02 -9.90 -6.48
CA ASN A 218 19.60 -8.77 -7.21
C ASN A 218 19.18 -7.39 -6.70
N HIS A 219 17.95 -7.25 -6.16
CA HIS A 219 17.41 -5.98 -5.69
C HIS A 219 17.88 -5.58 -4.31
N PHE A 220 18.36 -6.52 -3.49
CA PHE A 220 18.75 -6.23 -2.11
C PHE A 220 20.25 -6.02 -1.97
N ARG A 221 20.61 -5.06 -1.11
CA ARG A 221 21.97 -4.84 -0.61
C ARG A 221 22.19 -5.72 0.63
N ASP A 222 23.44 -5.83 1.09
CA ASP A 222 23.80 -6.68 2.22
C ASP A 222 23.08 -6.32 3.53
N ASN A 223 22.68 -5.04 3.68
CA ASN A 223 21.93 -4.55 4.84
C ASN A 223 20.40 -4.67 4.69
N TYR A 224 19.91 -5.35 3.65
CA TYR A 224 18.50 -5.53 3.31
C TYR A 224 17.75 -4.26 2.87
N SER A 225 18.44 -3.13 2.66
CA SER A 225 17.89 -2.07 1.84
C SER A 225 17.78 -2.52 0.38
N SER A 226 16.74 -2.08 -0.32
CA SER A 226 16.55 -2.41 -1.74
C SER A 226 16.92 -1.27 -2.68
N TYR A 227 17.46 -1.63 -3.86
CA TYR A 227 17.40 -0.81 -5.06
C TYR A 227 15.96 -0.74 -5.55
N HIS A 228 15.61 0.36 -6.23
CA HIS A 228 14.31 0.45 -6.89
C HIS A 228 14.33 -0.33 -8.21
N VAL A 229 15.30 -0.08 -9.11
CA VAL A 229 15.33 -0.66 -10.47
C VAL A 229 16.57 -1.55 -10.65
N ILE A 230 16.38 -2.77 -11.15
CA ILE A 230 17.45 -3.59 -11.71
C ILE A 230 17.23 -3.74 -13.20
N ASP A 231 18.24 -3.42 -13.99
CA ASP A 231 18.23 -3.60 -15.44
C ASP A 231 19.04 -4.84 -15.82
N TYR A 232 18.44 -5.66 -16.68
CA TYR A 232 19.03 -6.92 -17.12
C TYR A 232 19.29 -6.91 -18.62
N ASP A 233 20.38 -7.54 -19.02
CA ASP A 233 20.66 -7.82 -20.41
C ASP A 233 19.67 -8.84 -20.96
N THR A 234 19.03 -8.49 -22.08
CA THR A 234 17.94 -9.31 -22.65
C THR A 234 18.41 -10.61 -23.32
N ILE A 235 19.72 -10.76 -23.54
CA ILE A 235 20.32 -11.92 -24.20
C ILE A 235 20.92 -12.88 -23.18
N THR A 236 21.70 -12.35 -22.24
CA THR A 236 22.46 -13.14 -21.24
C THR A 236 21.71 -13.35 -19.94
N GLY A 237 20.83 -12.42 -19.56
CA GLY A 237 20.18 -12.39 -18.25
C GLY A 237 21.02 -11.76 -17.14
N ASP A 238 22.21 -11.23 -17.45
CA ASP A 238 23.10 -10.59 -16.48
C ASP A 238 22.57 -9.23 -16.04
N VAL A 239 22.88 -8.84 -14.80
CA VAL A 239 22.57 -7.50 -14.28
C VAL A 239 23.51 -6.49 -14.95
N LEU A 240 22.92 -5.52 -15.64
CA LEU A 240 23.65 -4.40 -16.25
C LEU A 240 23.79 -3.24 -15.27
N HIS A 241 22.69 -2.87 -14.60
CA HIS A 241 22.62 -1.68 -13.77
C HIS A 241 21.74 -1.88 -12.54
N LYS A 242 22.09 -1.23 -11.44
CA LYS A 242 21.27 -1.10 -10.25
C LYS A 242 20.99 0.37 -9.99
N HIS A 243 19.77 0.81 -10.26
CA HIS A 243 19.38 2.21 -10.33
C HIS A 243 18.22 2.54 -9.39
N THR A 244 17.87 3.82 -9.38
CA THR A 244 16.59 4.32 -8.87
C THR A 244 15.83 5.05 -9.97
N HIS A 245 14.50 4.98 -9.92
CA HIS A 245 13.63 5.85 -10.71
C HIS A 245 12.98 6.95 -9.87
N GLN A 246 12.68 6.68 -8.60
CA GLN A 246 11.90 7.58 -7.72
C GLN A 246 12.62 7.98 -6.43
N GLY A 247 13.61 7.20 -5.98
CA GLY A 247 14.40 7.48 -4.77
C GLY A 247 15.39 8.62 -4.94
N TYR A 248 16.06 8.99 -3.85
CA TYR A 248 17.04 10.07 -3.81
C TYR A 248 18.26 9.81 -4.70
N ASN A 249 18.86 8.63 -4.62
CA ASN A 249 19.95 8.23 -5.50
C ASN A 249 19.91 6.70 -5.76
N HIS A 250 20.82 6.17 -6.58
CA HIS A 250 20.83 4.74 -6.91
C HIS A 250 21.12 3.88 -5.68
N GLU A 251 21.92 4.39 -4.75
CA GLU A 251 22.36 3.72 -3.54
C GLU A 251 21.38 3.89 -2.36
N SER A 252 20.36 4.74 -2.50
CA SER A 252 19.46 5.10 -1.42
C SER A 252 18.34 4.07 -1.23
N ALA A 253 17.72 4.13 -0.07
CA ALA A 253 16.58 3.34 0.33
C ALA A 253 15.29 4.16 0.27
N TRP A 254 14.72 4.25 -0.93
CA TRP A 254 13.38 4.80 -1.13
C TRP A 254 12.35 4.05 -0.28
N SER A 255 11.61 4.77 0.58
CA SER A 255 10.87 4.15 1.68
C SER A 255 9.71 3.26 1.21
N ARG A 256 8.96 3.70 0.20
CA ARG A 256 7.91 2.87 -0.40
C ARG A 256 8.46 1.66 -1.16
N GLY A 257 9.65 1.76 -1.74
CA GLY A 257 10.34 0.60 -2.32
C GLY A 257 10.70 -0.46 -1.25
N GLN A 258 11.07 -0.02 -0.05
CA GLN A 258 11.25 -0.94 1.09
C GLN A 258 9.92 -1.54 1.52
N ALA A 259 8.85 -0.75 1.54
CA ALA A 259 7.51 -1.21 1.89
C ALA A 259 6.98 -2.27 0.91
N TRP A 260 7.19 -2.09 -0.40
CA TRP A 260 6.87 -3.09 -1.42
C TRP A 260 7.67 -4.37 -1.27
N GLY A 261 8.96 -4.27 -0.95
CA GLY A 261 9.75 -5.44 -0.62
C GLY A 261 9.18 -6.18 0.60
N LEU A 262 8.95 -5.46 1.70
CA LEU A 262 8.42 -6.01 2.95
C LEU A 262 7.07 -6.73 2.73
N TYR A 263 6.11 -6.05 2.11
CA TYR A 263 4.80 -6.63 1.89
C TYR A 263 4.85 -7.74 0.83
N GLY A 264 5.59 -7.53 -0.26
CA GLY A 264 5.76 -8.51 -1.31
C GLY A 264 6.33 -9.85 -0.82
N TYR A 265 7.35 -9.84 0.04
CA TYR A 265 7.89 -11.08 0.61
C TYR A 265 7.01 -11.69 1.70
N THR A 266 6.32 -10.87 2.51
CA THR A 266 5.30 -11.37 3.44
C THR A 266 4.19 -12.12 2.68
N MET A 267 3.71 -11.54 1.58
CA MET A 267 2.72 -12.15 0.68
C MET A 267 3.27 -13.42 0.01
N CYS A 268 4.51 -13.39 -0.51
CA CYS A 268 5.12 -14.60 -1.08
C CYS A 268 5.21 -15.73 -0.06
N TYR A 269 5.56 -15.44 1.20
CA TYR A 269 5.54 -16.45 2.26
C TYR A 269 4.12 -16.95 2.55
N ARG A 270 3.11 -16.07 2.58
CA ARG A 270 1.71 -16.48 2.74
C ARG A 270 1.31 -17.54 1.71
N GLU A 271 1.61 -17.29 0.45
CA GLU A 271 1.19 -18.10 -0.69
C GLU A 271 2.00 -19.39 -0.88
N THR A 272 3.23 -19.46 -0.35
CA THR A 272 4.16 -20.56 -0.66
C THR A 272 4.66 -21.33 0.55
N LYS A 273 4.64 -20.70 1.74
CA LYS A 273 5.28 -21.18 2.97
C LYS A 273 6.78 -21.47 2.84
N LEU A 274 7.44 -20.89 1.83
CA LEU A 274 8.88 -21.04 1.61
C LEU A 274 9.69 -20.22 2.62
N PRO A 275 10.51 -20.85 3.50
CA PRO A 275 11.19 -20.15 4.59
C PRO A 275 12.09 -19.00 4.14
N GLU A 276 12.69 -19.08 2.94
CA GLU A 276 13.52 -18.00 2.42
C GLU A 276 12.75 -16.68 2.25
N PHE A 277 11.46 -16.73 1.91
CA PHE A 277 10.64 -15.53 1.79
C PHE A 277 10.27 -14.94 3.14
N LEU A 278 10.04 -15.77 4.16
CA LEU A 278 9.85 -15.29 5.53
C LEU A 278 11.11 -14.61 6.05
N SER A 279 12.27 -15.26 5.91
CA SER A 279 13.55 -14.68 6.34
C SER A 279 13.83 -13.34 5.65
N GLN A 280 13.55 -13.24 4.34
CA GLN A 280 13.69 -11.99 3.61
C GLN A 280 12.75 -10.90 4.17
N ALA A 281 11.47 -11.20 4.37
CA ALA A 281 10.51 -10.24 4.95
C ALA A 281 10.93 -9.75 6.34
N GLU A 282 11.36 -10.66 7.22
CA GLU A 282 11.83 -10.30 8.57
C GLU A 282 13.08 -9.41 8.55
N ASN A 283 14.03 -9.68 7.64
CA ASN A 283 15.24 -8.88 7.50
C ASN A 283 14.94 -7.48 6.95
N ILE A 284 14.03 -7.36 5.99
CA ILE A 284 13.55 -6.06 5.50
C ILE A 284 12.83 -5.31 6.63
N ALA A 285 11.96 -5.97 7.39
CA ALA A 285 11.29 -5.37 8.54
C ALA A 285 12.31 -4.85 9.57
N ASN A 286 13.34 -5.65 9.87
CA ASN A 286 14.41 -5.21 10.76
C ASN A 286 15.13 -3.98 10.22
N TYR A 287 15.53 -3.97 8.94
CA TYR A 287 16.14 -2.80 8.31
C TYR A 287 15.28 -1.53 8.47
N ILE A 288 13.99 -1.62 8.14
CA ILE A 288 13.05 -0.50 8.19
C ILE A 288 12.90 0.03 9.62
N PHE A 289 12.48 -0.83 10.56
CA PHE A 289 12.01 -0.41 11.88
C PHE A 289 13.13 -0.19 12.90
N THR A 290 14.37 -0.59 12.59
CA THR A 290 15.55 -0.23 13.38
C THR A 290 16.45 0.78 12.67
N ASN A 291 16.00 1.37 11.55
CA ASN A 291 16.77 2.39 10.86
C ASN A 291 16.92 3.64 11.76
N PRO A 292 18.13 4.22 11.90
CA PRO A 292 18.34 5.43 12.69
C PRO A 292 17.52 6.65 12.25
N THR A 293 17.05 6.69 11.00
CA THR A 293 16.21 7.77 10.46
C THR A 293 14.71 7.48 10.58
N MET A 294 14.32 6.31 11.09
CA MET A 294 12.92 6.00 11.39
C MET A 294 12.42 6.92 12.51
N PRO A 295 11.34 7.70 12.29
CA PRO A 295 10.81 8.60 13.31
C PRO A 295 10.03 7.85 14.39
N GLU A 296 9.83 8.51 15.53
CA GLU A 296 9.11 7.94 16.68
C GLU A 296 7.67 7.55 16.36
N ASP A 297 7.02 8.27 15.44
CA ASP A 297 5.64 8.02 15.00
C ASP A 297 5.53 6.91 13.92
N MET A 298 6.65 6.27 13.58
CA MET A 298 6.78 5.19 12.59
C MET A 298 6.31 5.54 11.17
N VAL A 299 6.18 6.83 10.84
CA VAL A 299 5.88 7.29 9.48
C VAL A 299 7.17 7.72 8.81
N ALA A 300 7.75 6.85 8.00
CA ALA A 300 9.04 7.08 7.37
C ALA A 300 9.08 8.37 6.52
N TYR A 301 10.28 8.96 6.41
CA TYR A 301 10.57 9.91 5.35
C TYR A 301 10.42 9.25 3.97
N TRP A 302 10.28 10.05 2.91
CA TRP A 302 10.12 9.53 1.55
C TRP A 302 11.31 8.70 1.04
N ASP A 303 12.50 8.91 1.61
CA ASP A 303 13.70 8.10 1.40
C ASP A 303 14.50 8.08 2.71
N PHE A 304 15.00 6.91 3.14
CA PHE A 304 15.73 6.76 4.40
C PHE A 304 17.10 7.44 4.40
N ASP A 305 17.64 7.75 3.22
CA ASP A 305 18.95 8.38 3.03
C ASP A 305 18.84 9.82 2.49
N ALA A 306 17.64 10.41 2.51
CA ALA A 306 17.46 11.79 2.09
C ALA A 306 18.30 12.75 2.95
N PRO A 307 19.11 13.64 2.35
CA PRO A 307 20.11 14.43 3.07
C PRO A 307 19.50 15.52 3.95
N GLY A 308 18.25 15.91 3.69
CA GLY A 308 17.56 16.96 4.45
C GLY A 308 16.91 16.49 5.75
N ILE A 309 16.95 15.19 6.09
CA ILE A 309 16.35 14.65 7.33
C ILE A 309 16.90 15.42 8.55
N PRO A 310 16.04 15.92 9.48
CA PRO A 310 14.62 15.60 9.64
C PRO A 310 13.62 16.52 8.90
N ASN A 311 14.06 17.42 8.03
CA ASN A 311 13.22 18.40 7.31
C ASN A 311 12.76 17.92 5.91
N GLU A 312 12.82 16.61 5.65
CA GLU A 312 12.31 16.02 4.41
C GLU A 312 10.84 15.64 4.56
N PRO A 313 10.05 15.59 3.48
CA PRO A 313 8.66 15.17 3.56
C PRO A 313 8.54 13.69 3.95
N ARG A 314 7.41 13.38 4.58
CA ARG A 314 7.00 12.02 4.90
C ARG A 314 6.55 11.27 3.66
N ASP A 315 6.44 9.96 3.80
CA ASP A 315 5.65 9.15 2.88
C ASP A 315 4.65 8.27 3.63
N VAL A 316 3.48 8.83 3.87
CA VAL A 316 2.35 8.15 4.50
C VAL A 316 1.94 6.88 3.74
N SER A 317 2.07 6.87 2.42
CA SER A 317 1.77 5.70 1.60
C SER A 317 2.70 4.52 1.93
N ALA A 318 4.00 4.77 2.17
CA ALA A 318 4.93 3.74 2.59
C ALA A 318 4.54 3.17 3.97
N ALA A 319 4.16 4.03 4.91
CA ALA A 319 3.74 3.61 6.25
C ALA A 319 2.48 2.73 6.20
N ALA A 320 1.45 3.10 5.42
CA ALA A 320 0.23 2.31 5.29
C ALA A 320 0.51 0.88 4.75
N VAL A 321 1.40 0.77 3.76
CA VAL A 321 1.87 -0.51 3.19
C VAL A 321 2.62 -1.33 4.23
N MET A 322 3.52 -0.69 4.98
CA MET A 322 4.26 -1.35 6.06
C MET A 322 3.31 -1.89 7.13
N ALA A 323 2.29 -1.13 7.54
CA ALA A 323 1.30 -1.59 8.52
C ALA A 323 0.56 -2.86 8.05
N CYS A 324 0.14 -2.91 6.78
CA CYS A 324 -0.48 -4.11 6.20
C CYS A 324 0.44 -5.33 6.31
N ALA A 325 1.69 -5.17 5.92
CA ALA A 325 2.68 -6.24 5.97
C ALA A 325 2.97 -6.68 7.40
N MET A 326 3.10 -5.75 8.34
CA MET A 326 3.44 -6.06 9.73
C MET A 326 2.31 -6.77 10.47
N TYR A 327 1.04 -6.43 10.22
CA TYR A 327 -0.08 -7.20 10.76
C TYR A 327 -0.04 -8.65 10.27
N GLU A 328 0.23 -8.87 8.99
CA GLU A 328 0.31 -10.24 8.46
C GLU A 328 1.56 -10.98 8.94
N LEU A 329 2.73 -10.34 8.92
CA LEU A 329 4.00 -10.92 9.36
C LEU A 329 3.96 -11.30 10.85
N SER A 330 3.19 -10.58 11.67
CA SER A 330 2.98 -10.91 13.09
C SER A 330 2.43 -12.32 13.33
N MET A 331 1.75 -12.91 12.35
CA MET A 331 1.20 -14.26 12.45
C MET A 331 2.25 -15.37 12.25
N TYR A 332 3.38 -15.05 11.61
CA TYR A 332 4.33 -16.04 11.11
C TYR A 332 5.53 -16.26 12.02
N ASN A 333 5.83 -15.30 12.91
CA ASN A 333 6.88 -15.40 13.91
C ASN A 333 6.33 -15.12 15.31
N GLN A 334 6.11 -16.18 16.09
CA GLN A 334 5.53 -16.09 17.43
C GLN A 334 6.40 -15.28 18.42
N GLU A 335 7.72 -15.32 18.27
CA GLU A 335 8.63 -14.57 19.15
C GLU A 335 8.56 -13.06 18.91
N LYS A 336 8.38 -12.66 17.64
CA LYS A 336 8.29 -11.25 17.22
C LYS A 336 6.86 -10.75 17.04
N ALA A 337 5.85 -11.60 17.18
CA ALA A 337 4.45 -11.29 16.91
C ALA A 337 3.97 -10.01 17.60
N ALA A 338 4.22 -9.89 18.91
CA ALA A 338 3.83 -8.71 19.69
C ALA A 338 4.57 -7.44 19.24
N LEU A 339 5.85 -7.55 18.88
CA LEU A 339 6.64 -6.41 18.38
C LEU A 339 6.11 -5.95 17.01
N TYR A 340 5.87 -6.89 16.10
CA TYR A 340 5.37 -6.62 14.76
C TYR A 340 3.98 -5.99 14.78
N LYS A 341 3.07 -6.52 15.60
CA LYS A 341 1.77 -5.90 15.83
C LYS A 341 1.91 -4.50 16.43
N LYS A 342 2.81 -4.31 17.40
CA LYS A 342 3.03 -2.98 18.01
C LYS A 342 3.50 -1.95 16.98
N TRP A 343 4.41 -2.30 16.07
CA TRP A 343 4.82 -1.39 14.99
C TRP A 343 3.64 -1.04 14.07
N ALA A 344 2.84 -2.03 13.68
CA ALA A 344 1.65 -1.79 12.86
C ALA A 344 0.62 -0.89 13.57
N ASP A 345 0.33 -1.15 14.84
CA ASP A 345 -0.58 -0.33 15.66
C ASP A 345 -0.08 1.11 15.78
N THR A 346 1.23 1.30 16.01
CA THR A 346 1.85 2.64 16.09
C THR A 346 1.63 3.42 14.79
N ILE A 347 1.81 2.76 13.64
CA ILE A 347 1.57 3.38 12.33
C ILE A 347 0.08 3.76 12.20
N VAL A 348 -0.84 2.82 12.41
CA VAL A 348 -2.29 3.07 12.22
C VAL A 348 -2.79 4.19 13.12
N GLU A 349 -2.34 4.23 14.37
CA GLU A 349 -2.66 5.32 15.31
C GLU A 349 -2.09 6.66 14.84
N SER A 350 -0.83 6.67 14.40
CA SER A 350 -0.19 7.88 13.86
C SER A 350 -0.92 8.41 12.63
N LEU A 351 -1.22 7.54 11.66
CA LEU A 351 -1.95 7.90 10.44
C LEU A 351 -3.34 8.46 10.76
N SER A 352 -4.08 7.80 11.63
CA SER A 352 -5.43 8.20 12.05
C SER A 352 -5.46 9.55 12.77
N LYS A 353 -4.43 9.85 13.55
CA LYS A 353 -4.40 11.03 14.42
C LYS A 353 -3.73 12.25 13.79
N ASN A 354 -2.62 12.04 13.07
CA ASN A 354 -1.71 13.11 12.67
C ASN A 354 -1.70 13.36 11.16
N TYR A 355 -2.11 12.37 10.35
CA TYR A 355 -2.03 12.45 8.88
C TYR A 355 -3.39 12.36 8.19
N ARG A 356 -4.46 12.20 8.95
CA ARG A 356 -5.84 12.18 8.45
C ARG A 356 -6.23 13.54 7.89
N ALA A 357 -6.89 13.53 6.73
CA ALA A 357 -7.49 14.72 6.12
C ALA A 357 -8.59 15.33 7.01
N GLN A 358 -8.95 16.59 6.73
CA GLN A 358 -10.14 17.18 7.35
C GLN A 358 -11.41 16.65 6.68
N LEU A 359 -12.47 16.48 7.48
CA LEU A 359 -13.78 16.09 6.97
C LEU A 359 -14.27 17.11 5.94
N ASP A 360 -14.78 16.63 4.82
CA ASP A 360 -15.20 17.44 3.66
C ASP A 360 -14.07 18.32 3.06
N GLY A 361 -12.82 18.02 3.43
CA GLY A 361 -11.59 18.61 2.90
C GLY A 361 -10.91 17.76 1.84
N ASP A 362 -9.77 18.24 1.35
CA ASP A 362 -8.78 17.47 0.59
C ASP A 362 -9.35 16.57 -0.52
N ARG A 363 -10.37 17.09 -1.22
CA ARG A 363 -11.08 16.40 -2.31
C ARG A 363 -11.61 15.00 -1.98
N GLY A 364 -11.79 14.68 -0.70
CA GLY A 364 -12.27 13.39 -0.24
C GLY A 364 -11.21 12.29 -0.10
N PHE A 365 -9.91 12.62 -0.13
CA PHE A 365 -8.86 11.69 0.30
C PHE A 365 -8.90 11.48 1.82
N LEU A 366 -8.42 10.32 2.28
CA LEU A 366 -8.42 9.93 3.69
C LEU A 366 -7.15 10.41 4.40
N LEU A 367 -6.00 10.25 3.76
CA LEU A 367 -4.69 10.56 4.30
C LEU A 367 -3.94 11.60 3.46
N LEU A 368 -3.14 12.43 4.14
CA LEU A 368 -2.29 13.46 3.56
C LEU A 368 -0.81 13.06 3.62
N HIS A 369 0.08 13.92 3.11
CA HIS A 369 1.52 13.84 3.32
C HIS A 369 2.21 12.57 2.79
N SER A 370 1.74 12.04 1.66
CA SER A 370 2.45 11.01 0.90
C SER A 370 3.43 11.64 -0.10
N THR A 371 4.46 10.90 -0.49
CA THR A 371 5.45 11.38 -1.47
C THR A 371 5.65 10.36 -2.59
N GLY A 372 5.20 10.69 -3.81
CA GLY A 372 5.30 9.85 -4.99
C GLY A 372 6.75 9.58 -5.41
N ALA A 373 7.56 10.62 -5.59
CA ALA A 373 8.96 10.51 -5.97
C ALA A 373 9.77 11.73 -5.52
N HIS A 374 11.09 11.70 -5.69
CA HIS A 374 11.97 12.82 -5.33
C HIS A 374 11.54 14.19 -5.89
N ASN A 375 10.95 14.21 -7.10
CA ASN A 375 10.62 15.44 -7.84
C ASN A 375 9.14 15.52 -8.26
N PHE A 376 8.25 14.66 -7.75
CA PHE A 376 6.85 14.61 -8.18
C PHE A 376 5.95 14.07 -7.07
N GLU A 377 4.71 14.57 -6.99
CA GLU A 377 3.73 14.18 -5.96
C GLU A 377 4.34 14.26 -4.55
N ARG A 378 4.96 15.39 -4.19
CA ARG A 378 5.59 15.57 -2.88
C ARG A 378 4.63 16.19 -1.89
N ASP A 379 4.45 15.55 -0.74
CA ASP A 379 3.60 16.04 0.35
C ASP A 379 2.13 16.25 -0.05
N VAL A 380 1.55 15.23 -0.69
CA VAL A 380 0.18 15.24 -1.23
C VAL A 380 -0.59 13.98 -0.81
N PRO A 381 -1.93 13.97 -0.85
CA PRO A 381 -2.67 12.72 -0.74
C PRO A 381 -2.43 11.82 -1.96
N LEU A 382 -2.43 10.51 -1.75
CA LEU A 382 -2.28 9.52 -2.81
C LEU A 382 -3.27 8.37 -2.60
N VAL A 383 -4.00 8.01 -3.65
CA VAL A 383 -5.07 6.99 -3.61
C VAL A 383 -4.61 5.64 -3.04
N TYR A 384 -3.37 5.23 -3.32
CA TYR A 384 -2.85 3.98 -2.78
C TYR A 384 -2.52 4.07 -1.27
N ALA A 385 -2.25 5.26 -0.72
CA ALA A 385 -2.14 5.42 0.73
C ALA A 385 -3.49 5.11 1.41
N ASP A 386 -4.58 5.63 0.86
CA ASP A 386 -5.94 5.41 1.36
C ASP A 386 -6.33 3.93 1.25
N TYR A 387 -6.06 3.29 0.11
CA TYR A 387 -6.28 1.85 -0.09
C TYR A 387 -5.58 1.00 0.97
N TYR A 388 -4.26 1.18 1.16
CA TYR A 388 -3.50 0.38 2.12
C TYR A 388 -3.82 0.76 3.57
N PHE A 389 -4.29 1.98 3.84
CA PHE A 389 -4.76 2.35 5.16
C PHE A 389 -6.05 1.59 5.53
N LEU A 390 -7.04 1.54 4.62
CA LEU A 390 -8.26 0.75 4.83
C LEU A 390 -7.95 -0.74 4.93
N GLU A 391 -7.02 -1.26 4.12
CA GLU A 391 -6.55 -2.64 4.23
C GLU A 391 -5.93 -2.91 5.62
N ALA A 392 -5.05 -2.04 6.10
CA ALA A 392 -4.42 -2.18 7.42
C ALA A 392 -5.44 -2.19 8.55
N LEU A 393 -6.49 -1.35 8.47
CA LEU A 393 -7.57 -1.32 9.45
C LEU A 393 -8.39 -2.62 9.46
N LEU A 394 -8.71 -3.18 8.28
CA LEU A 394 -9.36 -4.48 8.16
C LEU A 394 -8.48 -5.60 8.73
N LYS A 395 -7.19 -5.61 8.38
CA LYS A 395 -6.23 -6.58 8.89
C LYS A 395 -6.10 -6.53 10.40
N LYS A 396 -6.02 -5.32 10.99
CA LYS A 396 -6.03 -5.11 12.45
C LYS A 396 -7.28 -5.72 13.07
N ALA A 397 -8.46 -5.34 12.57
CA ALA A 397 -9.73 -5.78 13.11
C ALA A 397 -9.89 -7.32 13.04
N LYS A 398 -9.53 -7.92 11.90
CA LYS A 398 -9.59 -9.36 11.69
C LYS A 398 -8.57 -10.10 12.56
N LEU A 399 -7.35 -9.56 12.71
CA LEU A 399 -6.33 -10.16 13.57
C LEU A 399 -6.76 -10.18 15.03
N GLU A 400 -7.32 -9.07 15.53
CA GLU A 400 -7.77 -8.94 16.92
C GLU A 400 -9.02 -9.79 17.22
N LYS A 401 -9.89 -9.97 16.23
CA LYS A 401 -11.14 -10.74 16.39
C LYS A 401 -10.97 -12.24 16.13
N GLU A 402 -10.17 -12.60 15.13
CA GLU A 402 -10.14 -13.95 14.54
C GLU A 402 -8.73 -14.58 14.56
N GLY A 403 -7.71 -13.84 14.98
CA GLY A 403 -6.32 -14.33 15.01
C GLY A 403 -5.66 -14.44 13.63
N THR A 404 -6.24 -13.82 12.60
CA THR A 404 -5.69 -13.78 11.24
C THR A 404 -5.81 -12.40 10.60
N ALA A 405 -4.79 -11.97 9.86
CA ALA A 405 -4.73 -10.75 9.07
C ALA A 405 -4.82 -11.03 7.55
N ILE A 406 -5.21 -12.23 7.14
CA ILE A 406 -5.48 -12.58 5.74
C ILE A 406 -6.93 -12.19 5.43
N LEU A 407 -7.13 -11.28 4.48
CA LEU A 407 -8.45 -10.82 4.04
C LEU A 407 -9.09 -11.73 3.01
#